data_AF-A0AAW0GDR9-F1
#
_entry.id   AF-A0AAW0GDR9-F1
#
_cell.length_a   1.000
_cell.length_b   1.000
_cell.length_c   1.000
_cell.angle_alpha   90.00
_cell.angle_beta   90.00
_cell.angle_gamma   90.00
#
_symmetry.space_group_name_H-M   'P 1'
#
loop_
_entity.id
_entity.type
_entity.pdbx_description
1 polymer ?
#
loop_
_entity_poly.entity_id
_entity_poly.type
_entity_poly.pdbx_seq_one_letter_code
_entity_poly.pdbx_strand_id
1 'polypeptide(L)' 'MDRLESLSNTLSQITMYDIKSMYNQAKNVVLNVSEMEAKVREATNDEAWGASSTLMQEIAQGTFNL' A
#
# COMPACT_ATOMS: atom_id res chain seq x y z
N MET A 1 15.14 -14.23 -24.01
CA MET A 1 15.47 -12.80 -24.12
C MET A 1 14.27 -11.96 -23.70
N ASP A 2 13.07 -12.20 -24.26
CA ASP A 2 11.85 -11.44 -23.99
C ASP A 2 11.43 -11.32 -22.51
N ARG A 3 11.60 -12.39 -21.72
CA ARG A 3 11.27 -12.36 -20.28
C ARG A 3 12.21 -11.51 -19.43
N LEU A 4 13.48 -11.39 -19.84
CA LEU A 4 14.45 -10.55 -19.15
C LEU A 4 14.21 -9.07 -19.50
N GLU A 5 13.84 -8.80 -20.74
CA GLU A 5 13.50 -7.46 -21.20
C GLU A 5 12.19 -6.96 -20.60
N SER A 6 11.16 -7.82 -20.50
CA SER A 6 9.93 -7.48 -19.79
C SER A 6 10.19 -7.22 -18.30
N LEU A 7 11.06 -8.00 -17.65
CA LEU A 7 11.45 -7.76 -16.26
C LEU A 7 12.19 -6.43 -16.13
N SER A 8 13.12 -6.14 -17.03
CA SER A 8 13.88 -4.89 -17.05
C SER A 8 12.95 -3.68 -17.23
N ASN A 9 11.91 -3.80 -18.06
CA ASN A 9 10.92 -2.76 -18.27
C ASN A 9 9.97 -2.58 -17.07
N THR A 10 9.62 -3.66 -16.37
CA THR A 10 8.87 -3.56 -15.11
C THR A 10 9.73 -2.91 -14.03
N LEU A 11 11.00 -3.32 -13.89
CA LEU A 11 11.92 -2.76 -12.92
C LEU A 11 12.22 -1.27 -13.15
N SER A 12 12.26 -0.82 -14.42
CA SER A 12 12.48 0.59 -14.76
C SER A 12 11.26 1.48 -14.50
N GLN A 13 10.07 0.90 -14.34
CA GLN A 13 8.82 1.62 -14.06
C GLN A 13 8.46 1.67 -12.58
N ILE A 14 9.23 1.01 -11.71
CA ILE A 14 9.01 1.05 -10.26
C ILE A 14 9.26 2.48 -9.76
N THR A 15 8.23 3.08 -9.16
CA THR A 15 8.37 4.39 -8.53
C THR A 15 8.82 4.24 -7.07
N MET A 16 9.34 5.33 -6.49
CA MET A 16 9.70 5.35 -5.07
C MET A 16 8.49 5.06 -4.15
N TYR A 17 7.29 5.41 -4.61
CA TYR A 17 6.04 5.12 -3.92
C TYR A 17 5.75 3.61 -3.88
N ASP A 18 5.95 2.91 -4.99
CA ASP A 18 5.74 1.46 -5.07
C ASP A 18 6.69 0.71 -4.13
N ILE A 19 7.97 1.14 -4.06
CA ILE A 19 8.95 0.56 -3.13
C ILE A 19 8.52 0.76 -1.68
N LYS A 20 8.05 1.98 -1.33
CA LYS A 20 7.58 2.31 0.02
C LYS A 20 6.34 1.49 0.38
N SER A 21 5.40 1.35 -0.55
CA SER A 21 4.19 0.52 -0.39
C SER A 21 4.55 -0.94 -0.13
N MET A 22 5.45 -1.52 -0.93
CA MET A 22 5.94 -2.89 -0.72
C MET A 22 6.62 -3.08 0.64
N TYR A 23 7.44 -2.11 1.06
CA TYR A 23 8.08 -2.13 2.37
C TYR A 23 7.06 -2.10 3.52
N ASN A 24 6.09 -1.19 3.45
CA ASN A 24 5.03 -1.08 4.45
C ASN A 24 4.17 -2.35 4.50
N GLN A 25 3.86 -2.94 3.35
CA GLN A 25 3.13 -4.20 3.27
C GLN A 25 3.91 -5.35 3.94
N ALA A 26 5.20 -5.50 3.64
CA ALA A 26 6.06 -6.50 4.27
C ALA A 26 6.13 -6.31 5.80
N LYS A 27 6.25 -5.07 6.25
CA LYS A 27 6.25 -4.73 7.68
C LYS A 27 4.93 -5.10 8.36
N ASN A 28 3.80 -4.87 7.71
CA ASN A 28 2.48 -5.21 8.25
C ASN A 28 2.30 -6.73 8.40
N VAL A 29 2.79 -7.52 7.44
CA VAL A 29 2.78 -9.00 7.53
C VAL A 29 3.64 -9.48 8.69
N VAL A 30 4.87 -8.96 8.83
CA VAL A 30 5.79 -9.35 9.92
C VAL A 30 5.23 -9.01 11.30
N LEU A 31 4.55 -7.87 11.41
CA LEU A 31 4.01 -7.38 12.67
C LEU A 31 2.60 -7.93 12.98
N ASN A 32 2.04 -8.81 12.14
CA ASN A 32 0.66 -9.31 12.25
C ASN A 32 -0.37 -8.18 12.38
N VAL A 33 -0.20 -7.12 11.58
CA VAL A 33 -1.11 -5.97 11.55
C VAL A 33 -2.39 -6.39 10.82
N SER A 34 -3.54 -6.14 11.43
CA SER A 34 -4.82 -6.43 10.78
C SER A 34 -5.02 -5.56 9.53
N GLU A 35 -5.85 -6.03 8.60
CA GLU A 35 -6.13 -5.28 7.37
C GLU A 35 -6.62 -3.86 7.67
N MET A 36 -7.47 -3.69 8.69
CA MET A 36 -7.99 -2.39 9.09
C MET A 36 -6.90 -1.47 9.65
N GLU A 37 -6.02 -1.99 10.51
CA GLU A 37 -4.90 -1.21 11.04
C GLU A 37 -3.92 -0.81 9.93
N ALA A 38 -3.67 -1.67 8.95
CA ALA A 38 -2.84 -1.35 7.79
C ALA A 38 -3.44 -0.20 6.97
N LYS A 39 -4.76 -0.23 6.73
CA LYS A 39 -5.49 0.84 6.01
C LYS A 39 -5.45 2.16 6.76
N VAL A 40 -5.65 2.15 8.08
CA VAL A 40 -5.56 3.36 8.91
C VAL A 40 -4.15 3.94 8.88
N ARG A 41 -3.11 3.09 8.99
CA ARG A 41 -1.71 3.54 8.93
C ARG A 41 -1.33 4.15 7.58
N GLU A 42 -1.88 3.61 6.50
CA GLU A 42 -1.71 4.18 5.16
C GLU A 42 -2.43 5.53 5.03
N ALA A 43 -3.65 5.63 5.56
CA ALA A 43 -4.43 6.87 5.55
C ALA A 43 -3.82 7.99 6.40
N THR A 44 -2.99 7.65 7.38
CA THR A 44 -2.29 8.60 8.27
C THR A 44 -0.78 8.63 8.04
N ASN A 45 -0.34 8.35 6.82
CA ASN A 45 1.07 8.40 6.46
C ASN A 45 1.59 9.86 6.37
N ASP A 46 2.91 10.05 6.31
CA ASP A 46 3.54 11.38 6.25
C ASP A 46 3.51 12.03 4.84
N GLU A 47 2.62 11.58 3.94
CA GLU A 47 2.59 12.06 2.56
C GLU A 47 1.73 13.31 2.40
N ALA A 48 2.21 14.29 1.63
CA ALA A 48 1.59 15.61 1.53
C ALA A 48 0.29 15.66 0.72
N TRP A 49 -0.06 14.60 -0.01
CA TRP A 49 -1.23 14.53 -0.89
C TRP A 49 -2.50 13.98 -0.22
N GLY A 50 -2.40 13.52 1.04
CA GLY A 50 -3.52 13.00 1.81
C GLY A 50 -4.02 11.63 1.33
N ALA A 51 -4.90 11.03 2.12
CA ALA A 51 -5.47 9.72 1.82
C ALA A 51 -6.46 9.77 0.65
N SER A 52 -6.52 8.70 -0.12
CA SER A 52 -7.52 8.57 -1.18
C SER A 52 -8.94 8.42 -0.60
N SER A 53 -9.93 8.97 -1.30
CA SER A 53 -11.34 8.85 -0.90
C SER A 53 -11.82 7.40 -0.84
N THR A 54 -11.28 6.54 -1.72
CA THR A 54 -11.56 5.10 -1.73
C THR A 54 -11.06 4.43 -0.46
N LEU A 55 -9.82 4.72 -0.04
CA LEU A 55 -9.25 4.17 1.19
C LEU A 55 -10.07 4.59 2.42
N MET A 56 -10.49 5.85 2.48
CA MET A 56 -11.33 6.35 3.57
C MET A 56 -12.73 5.71 3.59
N GLN A 57 -13.30 5.40 2.43
CA GLN A 57 -14.58 4.67 2.34
C GLN A 57 -14.45 3.23 2.85
N GLU A 58 -13.35 2.54 2.55
CA GLU A 58 -13.11 1.20 3.07
C GLU A 58 -12.95 1.19 4.60
N ILE A 59 -12.24 2.18 5.14
CA ILE A 59 -12.14 2.37 6.60
C ILE A 59 -13.52 2.62 7.20
N ALA A 60 -14.32 3.51 6.59
CA ALA A 60 -15.68 3.79 7.04
C ALA A 60 -16.57 2.53 7.03
N GLN A 61 -16.52 1.73 5.96
CA GLN A 61 -17.25 0.45 5.88
C GLN A 61 -16.81 -0.53 6.97
N GLY A 62 -15.52 -0.54 7.30
CA GLY A 62 -14.99 -1.31 8.42
C GLY A 62 -15.66 -1.04 9.76
N THR A 63 -16.17 0.18 9.97
CA THR A 63 -16.83 0.56 11.24
C THR A 63 -18.24 -0.03 11.42
N PHE A 64 -18.85 -0.56 10.35
CA PHE A 64 -20.19 -1.17 10.38
C PHE A 64 -20.17 -2.68 10.59
N ASN A 65 -18.99 -3.30 10.63
CA ASN A 65 -18.83 -4.72 10.92
C ASN A 65 -18.60 -4.89 12.43
N LEU A 66 -19.65 -5.27 13.15
CA LEU A 66 -19.60 -5.71 14.56
C LEU A 66 -19.24 -7.19 14.67
#